data_AF-A0A8A4ZC87-F1
#
_entry.id   AF-A0A8A4ZC87-F1
#
_cell.length_a   1.000
_cell.length_b   1.000
_cell.length_c   1.000
_cell.angle_alpha   90.00
_cell.angle_beta   90.00
_cell.angle_gamma   90.00
#
_symmetry.space_group_name_H-M   'P 1'
#
loop_
_entity.id
_entity.type
_entity.pdbx_description
1 polymer ?
#
loop_
_entity_poly.entity_id
_entity_poly.type
_entity_poly.pdbx_seq_one_letter_code
_entity_poly.pdbx_strand_id
1 'polypeptide(L)'
;MTGPNERALREFADMVAMEDSMTTSALRPHRLMAEHVWKALRTLGFESGRVLVHGDDPASYLGHPYAKGHGFGSLVATIGPADGSGYPVQAEKFTNAGENFDLVIAALPFNDVKFALPFHQDRRRVMQEVLTFVSLDLTKAGGMTVVLASHDLLDAPDTEARQVIADQADLVGAVRLPGGIQRNVAGTDTATDLIVLHRAPPGQRPRRIEFTDTTPIFIEGRILLLNTYFDERPDYVLGQIDIDPRTSGPNAMTVTADPRQFEADFGAALDDMATTSRREGLVYSARTRSGVLDIPGSEQLNAGGANRARPLARDRESETRESEPVVDENPERPELGLW
;
A
#
# COMPACT_ATOMS: atom_id res chain seq x y z
N MET A 1 22.09 -20.67 -24.34
CA MET A 1 21.13 -21.02 -25.40
C MET A 1 20.03 -21.83 -24.75
N THR A 2 18.92 -21.19 -24.37
CA THR A 2 17.73 -21.89 -23.89
C THR A 2 17.05 -22.56 -25.08
N GLY A 3 16.70 -23.84 -24.96
CA GLY A 3 16.01 -24.56 -26.03
C GLY A 3 14.58 -24.00 -26.23
N PRO A 4 13.97 -24.15 -27.41
CA PRO A 4 12.62 -23.64 -27.70
C PRO A 4 11.55 -24.11 -26.69
N ASN A 5 11.74 -25.26 -26.04
CA ASN A 5 10.81 -25.78 -25.02
C ASN A 5 10.95 -25.11 -23.65
N GLU A 6 12.13 -24.62 -23.27
CA GLU A 6 12.37 -24.09 -21.92
C GLU A 6 11.72 -22.71 -21.74
N ARG A 7 11.82 -21.87 -22.77
CA ARG A 7 11.15 -20.56 -22.75
C ARG A 7 9.63 -20.72 -22.68
N ALA A 8 9.05 -21.59 -23.51
CA ALA A 8 7.61 -21.85 -23.51
C ALA A 8 7.11 -22.39 -22.16
N LEU A 9 7.90 -23.24 -21.49
CA LEU A 9 7.57 -23.72 -20.14
C LEU A 9 7.59 -22.60 -19.09
N ARG A 10 8.53 -21.65 -19.18
CA ARG A 10 8.57 -20.49 -18.28
C ARG A 10 7.43 -19.51 -18.55
N GLU A 11 7.09 -19.28 -19.82
CA GLU A 11 5.91 -18.48 -20.22
C GLU A 11 4.63 -19.10 -19.66
N PHE A 12 4.47 -20.43 -19.78
CA PHE A 12 3.34 -21.15 -19.21
C PHE A 12 3.30 -21.08 -17.68
N ALA A 13 4.46 -21.23 -17.00
CA ALA A 13 4.55 -21.13 -15.55
C ALA A 13 4.14 -19.74 -15.04
N ASP A 14 4.57 -18.68 -15.72
CA ASP A 14 4.20 -17.30 -15.37
C ASP A 14 2.71 -17.06 -15.52
N MET A 15 2.11 -17.56 -16.61
CA MET A 15 0.67 -17.48 -16.84
C MET A 15 -0.13 -18.18 -15.73
N VAL A 16 0.28 -19.40 -15.34
CA VAL A 16 -0.36 -20.14 -14.23
C VAL A 16 -0.21 -19.38 -12.91
N ALA A 17 0.97 -18.83 -12.63
CA ALA A 17 1.19 -18.06 -11.40
C ALA A 17 0.35 -16.77 -11.33
N MET A 18 0.14 -16.08 -12.47
CA MET A 18 -0.79 -14.95 -12.54
C MET A 18 -2.23 -15.39 -12.31
N GLU A 19 -2.67 -16.48 -12.96
CA GLU A 19 -4.02 -17.03 -12.80
C GLU A 19 -4.28 -17.45 -11.34
N ASP A 20 -3.31 -18.11 -10.71
CA ASP A 20 -3.38 -18.49 -9.30
C ASP A 20 -3.47 -17.27 -8.39
N SER A 21 -2.70 -16.21 -8.64
CA SER A 21 -2.78 -14.97 -7.86
C SER A 21 -4.15 -14.28 -7.99
N MET A 22 -4.77 -14.33 -9.18
CA MET A 22 -6.07 -13.73 -9.45
C MET A 22 -7.27 -14.56 -8.96
N THR A 23 -7.09 -15.85 -8.69
CA THR A 23 -8.19 -16.77 -8.35
C THR A 23 -8.08 -17.33 -6.94
N THR A 24 -6.86 -17.42 -6.40
CA THR A 24 -6.59 -17.87 -5.04
C THR A 24 -6.66 -16.69 -4.09
N SER A 25 -7.59 -16.81 -3.14
CA SER A 25 -7.80 -15.78 -2.13
C SER A 25 -6.66 -15.74 -1.09
N ALA A 26 -6.07 -14.55 -0.93
CA ALA A 26 -5.18 -14.20 0.18
C ALA A 26 -5.94 -13.56 1.37
N LEU A 27 -7.27 -13.70 1.40
CA LEU A 27 -8.16 -12.96 2.31
C LEU A 27 -7.82 -13.15 3.79
N ARG A 28 -7.47 -14.37 4.22
CA ARG A 28 -7.15 -14.64 5.63
C ARG A 28 -5.85 -13.93 6.05
N PRO A 29 -4.70 -14.12 5.35
CA PRO A 29 -3.49 -13.34 5.60
C PRO A 29 -3.72 -11.83 5.49
N HIS A 30 -4.46 -11.35 4.49
CA HIS A 30 -4.74 -9.92 4.29
C HIS A 30 -5.52 -9.29 5.44
N ARG A 31 -6.54 -9.98 5.98
CA ARG A 31 -7.26 -9.47 7.16
C ARG A 31 -6.36 -9.39 8.40
N LEU A 32 -5.58 -10.45 8.66
CA LEU A 32 -4.63 -10.48 9.75
C LEU A 32 -3.62 -9.33 9.63
N MET A 33 -3.04 -9.15 8.44
CA MET A 33 -2.10 -8.05 8.22
C MET A 33 -2.78 -6.69 8.39
N ALA A 34 -3.99 -6.50 7.86
CA ALA A 34 -4.75 -5.28 8.00
C ALA A 34 -5.01 -4.91 9.49
N GLU A 35 -5.34 -5.88 10.34
CA GLU A 35 -5.55 -5.65 11.78
C GLU A 35 -4.31 -5.03 12.44
N HIS A 36 -3.12 -5.56 12.17
CA HIS A 36 -1.87 -5.02 12.70
C HIS A 36 -1.45 -3.70 12.04
N VAL A 37 -1.68 -3.54 10.73
CA VAL A 37 -1.44 -2.27 10.02
C VAL A 37 -2.28 -1.16 10.64
N TRP A 38 -3.58 -1.40 10.90
CA TRP A 38 -4.45 -0.42 11.53
C TRP A 38 -3.98 -0.08 12.95
N LYS A 39 -3.57 -1.08 13.74
CA LYS A 39 -2.99 -0.86 15.08
C LYS A 39 -1.73 0.03 15.02
N ALA A 40 -0.83 -0.22 14.07
CA ALA A 40 0.36 0.58 13.86
C ALA A 40 0.00 2.02 13.44
N LEU A 41 -0.94 2.20 12.51
CA LEU A 41 -1.43 3.51 12.09
C LEU A 41 -2.06 4.31 13.25
N ARG A 42 -2.81 3.66 14.15
CA ARG A 42 -3.32 4.32 15.37
C ARG A 42 -2.17 4.77 16.28
N THR A 43 -1.15 3.92 16.45
CA THR A 43 0.06 4.26 17.22
C THR A 43 0.80 5.44 16.63
N LEU A 44 0.84 5.53 15.30
CA LEU A 44 1.39 6.64 14.52
C LEU A 44 0.50 7.90 14.51
N GLY A 45 -0.65 7.89 15.18
CA GLY A 45 -1.51 9.06 15.37
C GLY A 45 -2.67 9.20 14.38
N PHE A 46 -2.88 8.26 13.47
CA PHE A 46 -4.03 8.30 12.55
C PHE A 46 -5.34 7.98 13.29
N GLU A 47 -6.11 9.00 13.66
CA GLU A 47 -7.39 8.85 14.36
C GLU A 47 -8.60 8.93 13.43
N SER A 48 -8.53 9.79 12.42
CA SER A 48 -9.63 10.00 11.47
C SER A 48 -9.10 10.64 10.18
N GLY A 49 -9.84 10.47 9.10
CA GLY A 49 -9.48 11.03 7.80
C GLY A 49 -10.13 10.28 6.64
N ARG A 50 -9.86 10.79 5.44
CA ARG A 50 -10.21 10.12 4.20
C ARG A 50 -9.16 9.06 3.87
N VAL A 51 -9.62 7.86 3.56
CA VAL A 51 -8.78 6.71 3.27
C VAL A 51 -9.08 6.21 1.87
N LEU A 52 -8.02 5.97 1.11
CA LEU A 52 -8.07 5.19 -0.12
C LEU A 52 -7.39 3.85 0.13
N VAL A 53 -8.06 2.77 -0.24
CA VAL A 53 -7.44 1.45 -0.34
C VAL A 53 -7.52 1.00 -1.78
N HIS A 54 -6.37 0.70 -2.38
CA HIS A 54 -6.28 0.24 -3.76
C HIS A 54 -5.44 -1.04 -3.82
N GLY A 55 -5.82 -1.95 -4.70
CA GLY A 55 -5.06 -3.16 -4.97
C GLY A 55 -5.84 -4.41 -4.62
N ASP A 56 -5.14 -5.40 -4.09
CA ASP A 56 -5.68 -6.69 -3.73
C ASP A 56 -6.45 -6.66 -2.40
N ASP A 57 -7.63 -7.28 -2.39
CA ASP A 57 -8.57 -7.34 -1.27
C ASP A 57 -8.79 -6.00 -0.54
N PRO A 58 -9.20 -4.92 -1.24
CA PRO A 58 -9.26 -3.58 -0.67
C PRO A 58 -10.24 -3.45 0.50
N ALA A 59 -11.29 -4.28 0.55
CA ALA A 59 -12.22 -4.30 1.67
C ALA A 59 -11.56 -4.81 2.96
N SER A 60 -10.61 -5.74 2.85
CA SER A 60 -9.86 -6.29 3.99
C SER A 60 -8.91 -5.26 4.57
N TYR A 61 -8.13 -4.60 3.71
CA TYR A 61 -7.20 -3.55 4.13
C TYR A 61 -7.90 -2.28 4.62
N LEU A 62 -9.13 -2.03 4.18
CA LEU A 62 -9.98 -1.00 4.78
C LEU A 62 -10.41 -1.35 6.23
N GLY A 63 -10.16 -2.59 6.66
CA GLY A 63 -10.47 -3.10 7.99
C GLY A 63 -11.91 -3.62 8.09
N HIS A 64 -12.69 -3.70 7.01
CA HIS A 64 -14.11 -4.02 7.16
C HIS A 64 -14.31 -5.44 7.76
N PRO A 65 -14.98 -5.59 8.92
CA PRO A 65 -15.03 -6.87 9.67
C PRO A 65 -15.78 -7.98 8.91
N TYR A 66 -16.58 -7.59 7.92
CA TYR A 66 -17.29 -8.50 7.02
C TYR A 66 -16.77 -8.42 5.57
N ALA A 67 -15.54 -7.98 5.33
CA ALA A 67 -14.93 -7.95 4.00
C ALA A 67 -15.01 -9.33 3.36
N LYS A 68 -15.93 -9.56 2.43
CA LYS A 68 -16.11 -10.85 1.75
C LYS A 68 -15.55 -10.77 0.35
N GLY A 69 -15.09 -11.92 -0.16
CA GLY A 69 -14.59 -12.05 -1.51
C GLY A 69 -13.09 -11.84 -1.63
N HIS A 70 -12.58 -12.18 -2.80
CA HIS A 70 -11.24 -11.88 -3.29
C HIS A 70 -11.39 -10.95 -4.48
N GLY A 71 -10.51 -9.97 -4.62
CA GLY A 71 -10.46 -9.23 -5.87
C GLY A 71 -9.64 -7.96 -5.82
N PHE A 72 -9.36 -7.47 -7.01
CA PHE A 72 -8.66 -6.23 -7.23
C PHE A 72 -9.64 -5.05 -7.33
N GLY A 73 -9.35 -3.95 -6.66
CA GLY A 73 -10.17 -2.75 -6.79
C GLY A 73 -9.67 -1.56 -5.99
N SER A 74 -10.48 -0.50 -5.99
CA SER A 74 -10.22 0.71 -5.23
C SER A 74 -11.45 1.12 -4.44
N LEU A 75 -11.30 1.25 -3.13
CA LEU A 75 -12.33 1.69 -2.20
C LEU A 75 -11.88 2.97 -1.50
N VAL A 76 -12.81 3.92 -1.39
CA VAL A 76 -12.65 5.14 -0.59
C VAL A 76 -13.58 5.06 0.60
N ALA A 77 -13.10 5.50 1.76
CA ALA A 77 -13.95 5.69 2.91
C ALA A 77 -13.51 6.90 3.75
N THR A 78 -14.42 7.41 4.57
CA THR A 78 -14.08 8.34 5.64
C THR A 78 -14.10 7.60 6.96
N ILE A 79 -12.96 7.60 7.65
CA ILE A 79 -12.82 7.02 8.98
C ILE A 79 -12.99 8.16 9.98
N GLY A 80 -14.04 8.11 10.79
CA GLY A 80 -14.25 9.04 11.90
C GLY A 80 -13.57 8.56 13.19
N PRO A 81 -13.49 9.43 14.23
CA PRO A 81 -13.26 8.94 15.59
C PRO A 81 -14.36 7.94 15.89
N ALA A 82 -13.94 6.70 16.18
CA ALA A 82 -14.80 5.53 16.26
C ALA A 82 -16.13 5.84 16.95
N ASP A 83 -17.24 5.51 16.30
CA ASP A 83 -18.55 5.26 16.94
C ASP A 83 -18.51 4.04 17.89
N GLY A 84 -17.33 3.65 18.36
CA GLY A 84 -17.02 2.44 19.09
C GLY A 84 -16.60 1.25 18.21
N SER A 85 -16.85 1.26 16.88
CA SER A 85 -16.59 0.10 16.02
C SER A 85 -15.19 0.07 15.40
N GLY A 86 -14.59 1.23 15.11
CA GLY A 86 -13.26 1.32 14.51
C GLY A 86 -13.21 1.09 12.99
N TYR A 87 -14.36 0.95 12.32
CA TYR A 87 -14.47 0.62 10.89
C TYR A 87 -15.27 1.66 10.11
N PRO A 88 -15.02 1.83 8.80
CA PRO A 88 -15.85 2.72 7.98
C PRO A 88 -17.25 2.16 7.83
N VAL A 89 -18.25 2.98 8.15
CA VAL A 89 -19.68 2.66 7.98
C VAL A 89 -20.08 2.62 6.50
N GLN A 90 -19.32 3.29 5.62
CA GLN A 90 -19.58 3.32 4.18
C GLN A 90 -18.26 3.38 3.39
N ALA A 91 -18.12 2.49 2.41
CA ALA A 91 -17.04 2.49 1.43
C ALA A 91 -17.64 2.71 0.04
N GLU A 92 -17.06 3.63 -0.71
CA GLU A 92 -17.50 3.99 -2.06
C GLU A 92 -16.46 3.52 -3.06
N LYS A 93 -16.90 3.13 -4.27
CA LYS A 93 -15.97 2.87 -5.37
C LYS A 93 -15.24 4.17 -5.71
N PHE A 94 -13.93 4.09 -5.91
CA PHE A 94 -13.16 5.25 -6.36
C PHE A 94 -13.58 5.65 -7.77
N THR A 95 -14.12 6.85 -7.95
CA THR A 95 -14.62 7.37 -9.23
C THR A 95 -13.72 8.44 -9.87
N ASN A 96 -12.52 8.64 -9.31
CA ASN A 96 -11.51 9.62 -9.71
C ASN A 96 -12.02 11.07 -9.75
N ALA A 97 -11.70 11.82 -8.70
CA ALA A 97 -11.70 13.28 -8.67
C ALA A 97 -10.48 13.71 -7.87
N GLY A 98 -9.92 14.90 -8.11
CA GLY A 98 -8.68 15.42 -7.51
C GLY A 98 -8.73 15.62 -5.98
N GLU A 99 -8.97 14.53 -5.27
CA GLU A 99 -9.19 14.39 -3.85
C GLU A 99 -7.95 13.73 -3.27
N ASN A 100 -7.26 14.45 -2.39
CA ASN A 100 -6.14 13.88 -1.66
C ASN A 100 -6.65 13.16 -0.40
N PHE A 101 -6.00 12.07 -0.01
CA PHE A 101 -6.35 11.22 1.12
C PHE A 101 -5.41 11.45 2.30
N ASP A 102 -5.92 11.30 3.51
CA ASP A 102 -5.11 11.36 4.73
C ASP A 102 -4.29 10.08 4.91
N LEU A 103 -4.80 8.96 4.38
CA LEU A 103 -4.15 7.65 4.32
C LEU A 103 -4.42 6.97 2.98
N VAL A 104 -3.38 6.40 2.36
CA VAL A 104 -3.49 5.50 1.21
C VAL A 104 -2.91 4.15 1.58
N ILE A 105 -3.64 3.05 1.37
CA ILE A 105 -3.12 1.68 1.50
C ILE A 105 -3.15 1.03 0.11
N ALA A 106 -2.00 0.58 -0.36
CA ALA A 106 -1.78 0.07 -1.70
C ALA A 106 -1.25 -1.37 -1.66
N ALA A 107 -2.14 -2.36 -1.75
CA ALA A 107 -1.78 -3.76 -1.84
C ALA A 107 -1.51 -4.13 -3.30
N LEU A 108 -0.29 -3.85 -3.77
CA LEU A 108 -0.02 -3.79 -5.20
C LEU A 108 -0.22 -5.15 -5.88
N PRO A 109 -0.75 -5.17 -7.11
CA PRO A 109 -1.04 -6.43 -7.80
C PRO A 109 0.24 -7.24 -8.04
N PHE A 110 0.07 -8.57 -7.99
CA PHE A 110 1.13 -9.56 -8.20
C PHE A 110 2.34 -9.39 -7.27
N ASN A 111 2.15 -8.78 -6.10
CA ASN A 111 3.23 -8.57 -5.13
C ASN A 111 3.89 -9.88 -4.67
N ASP A 112 3.15 -10.98 -4.59
CA ASP A 112 3.63 -12.30 -4.17
C ASP A 112 3.92 -13.23 -5.35
N VAL A 113 3.64 -12.84 -6.59
CA VAL A 113 3.81 -13.71 -7.77
C VAL A 113 5.26 -13.85 -8.16
N LYS A 114 5.76 -15.08 -8.22
CA LYS A 114 7.12 -15.42 -8.63
C LYS A 114 7.20 -15.64 -10.14
N PHE A 115 7.61 -14.60 -10.85
CA PHE A 115 7.84 -14.69 -12.29
C PHE A 115 9.15 -15.39 -12.62
N ALA A 116 9.09 -16.40 -13.46
CA ALA A 116 10.23 -17.06 -14.06
C ALA A 116 10.90 -16.14 -15.09
N LEU A 117 10.17 -15.42 -15.95
CA LEU A 117 10.79 -14.61 -17.00
C LEU A 117 11.24 -13.22 -16.51
N PRO A 118 12.48 -12.78 -16.80
CA PRO A 118 12.97 -11.45 -16.42
C PRO A 118 12.07 -10.30 -16.89
N PHE A 119 11.50 -10.41 -18.09
CA PHE A 119 10.61 -9.38 -18.61
C PHE A 119 9.30 -9.23 -17.81
N HIS A 120 8.74 -10.31 -17.26
CA HIS A 120 7.57 -10.23 -16.38
C HIS A 120 7.94 -9.68 -15.00
N GLN A 121 9.13 -10.02 -14.48
CA GLN A 121 9.69 -9.40 -13.27
C GLN A 121 9.84 -7.88 -13.44
N ASP A 122 10.42 -7.44 -14.56
CA ASP A 122 10.59 -6.03 -14.89
C ASP A 122 9.24 -5.30 -15.03
N ARG A 123 8.27 -5.89 -15.72
CA ARG A 123 6.93 -5.30 -15.85
C ARG A 123 6.22 -5.15 -14.51
N ARG A 124 6.28 -6.19 -13.66
CA ARG A 124 5.73 -6.12 -12.30
C ARG A 124 6.40 -4.98 -11.52
N ARG A 125 7.74 -4.92 -11.54
CA ARG A 125 8.51 -3.90 -10.82
C ARG A 125 8.09 -2.49 -11.27
N VAL A 126 8.13 -2.19 -12.57
CA VAL A 126 7.74 -0.88 -13.12
C VAL A 126 6.31 -0.52 -12.76
N MET A 127 5.38 -1.48 -12.83
CA MET A 127 4.00 -1.25 -12.40
C MET A 127 3.93 -0.90 -10.91
N GLN A 128 4.66 -1.60 -10.05
CA GLN A 128 4.67 -1.35 -8.61
C GLN A 128 5.33 0.00 -8.26
N GLU A 129 6.38 0.39 -8.96
CA GLU A 129 6.99 1.72 -8.86
C GLU A 129 5.98 2.82 -9.19
N VAL A 130 5.32 2.72 -10.35
CA VAL A 130 4.32 3.70 -10.80
C VAL A 130 3.14 3.79 -9.83
N LEU A 131 2.60 2.65 -9.38
CA LEU A 131 1.49 2.65 -8.42
C LEU A 131 1.91 3.20 -7.06
N THR A 132 3.18 3.05 -6.66
CA THR A 132 3.72 3.68 -5.45
C THR A 132 3.77 5.20 -5.62
N PHE A 133 4.24 5.72 -6.77
CA PHE A 133 4.24 7.15 -7.04
C PHE A 133 2.83 7.74 -7.06
N VAL A 134 1.89 7.07 -7.73
CA VAL A 134 0.47 7.47 -7.75
C VAL A 134 -0.12 7.48 -6.33
N SER A 135 0.18 6.45 -5.53
CA SER A 135 -0.30 6.37 -4.14
C SER A 135 0.23 7.53 -3.29
N LEU A 136 1.50 7.88 -3.47
CA LEU A 136 2.09 9.05 -2.83
C LEU A 136 1.40 10.33 -3.29
N ASP A 137 1.19 10.54 -4.59
CA ASP A 137 0.58 11.77 -5.13
C ASP A 137 -0.87 11.96 -4.67
N LEU A 138 -1.59 10.87 -4.48
CA LEU A 138 -2.93 10.88 -3.89
C LEU A 138 -2.91 11.12 -2.36
N THR A 139 -1.75 10.97 -1.71
CA THR A 139 -1.62 11.19 -0.26
C THR A 139 -1.38 12.66 0.04
N LYS A 140 -2.18 13.23 0.94
CA LYS A 140 -1.98 14.60 1.44
C LYS A 140 -0.60 14.73 2.08
N ALA A 141 0.02 15.90 1.94
CA ALA A 141 1.15 16.29 2.79
C ALA A 141 0.83 16.11 4.29
N GLY A 142 1.73 15.45 5.02
CA GLY A 142 1.54 15.04 6.42
C GLY A 142 0.71 13.75 6.60
N GLY A 143 0.17 13.20 5.50
CA GLY A 143 -0.54 11.93 5.46
C GLY A 143 0.40 10.73 5.38
N MET A 144 -0.19 9.54 5.34
CA MET A 144 0.55 8.27 5.30
C MET A 144 0.20 7.43 4.08
N THR A 145 1.19 6.71 3.57
CA THR A 145 1.03 5.71 2.51
C THR A 145 1.56 4.38 3.01
N VAL A 146 0.75 3.33 2.94
CA VAL A 146 1.18 1.94 3.21
C VAL A 146 1.20 1.21 1.88
N VAL A 147 2.32 0.59 1.53
CA VAL A 147 2.48 -0.15 0.28
C VAL A 147 2.85 -1.59 0.62
N LEU A 148 2.11 -2.55 0.05
CA LEU A 148 2.52 -3.95 0.03
C LEU A 148 2.96 -4.27 -1.41
N ALA A 149 4.26 -4.50 -1.58
CA ALA A 149 4.89 -4.73 -2.88
C ALA A 149 5.79 -5.97 -2.86
N SER A 150 6.23 -6.43 -4.03
CA SER A 150 7.31 -7.41 -4.07
C SER A 150 8.61 -6.79 -3.56
N HIS A 151 9.51 -7.60 -3.00
CA HIS A 151 10.79 -7.11 -2.48
C HIS A 151 11.65 -6.39 -3.54
N ASP A 152 11.38 -6.61 -4.83
CA ASP A 152 12.05 -5.94 -5.94
C ASP A 152 11.94 -4.40 -5.88
N LEU A 153 10.86 -3.85 -5.30
CA LEU A 153 10.72 -2.40 -5.17
C LEU A 153 11.87 -1.80 -4.33
N LEU A 154 12.29 -2.53 -3.29
CA LEU A 154 13.38 -2.11 -2.41
C LEU A 154 14.75 -2.65 -2.83
N ASP A 155 14.82 -3.85 -3.42
CA ASP A 155 16.10 -4.49 -3.74
C ASP A 155 16.60 -4.27 -5.18
N ALA A 156 15.81 -3.62 -6.05
CA ALA A 156 16.21 -3.38 -7.43
C ALA A 156 17.64 -2.77 -7.52
N PRO A 157 18.48 -3.27 -8.44
CA PRO A 157 19.82 -2.69 -8.64
C PRO A 157 19.77 -1.21 -9.00
N ASP A 158 18.73 -0.81 -9.73
CA ASP A 158 18.45 0.59 -10.02
C ASP A 158 17.85 1.29 -8.79
N THR A 159 18.39 2.47 -8.47
CA THR A 159 17.99 3.28 -7.33
C THR A 159 16.96 4.35 -7.68
N GLU A 160 16.70 4.61 -8.98
CA GLU A 160 15.88 5.73 -9.44
C GLU A 160 14.51 5.79 -8.75
N ALA A 161 13.78 4.67 -8.74
CA ALA A 161 12.46 4.64 -8.10
C ALA A 161 12.51 4.94 -6.60
N ARG A 162 13.51 4.43 -5.88
CA ARG A 162 13.68 4.70 -4.44
C ARG A 162 14.06 6.15 -4.17
N GLN A 163 14.85 6.76 -5.06
CA GLN A 163 15.16 8.19 -4.99
C GLN A 163 13.90 9.04 -5.20
N VAL A 164 13.05 8.68 -6.18
CA VAL A 164 11.76 9.36 -6.42
C VAL A 164 10.82 9.24 -5.22
N ILE A 165 10.78 8.08 -4.55
CA ILE A 165 10.03 7.90 -3.29
C ILE A 165 10.62 8.78 -2.19
N ALA A 166 11.95 8.73 -2.00
CA ALA A 166 12.67 9.46 -0.97
C ALA A 166 12.65 10.99 -1.16
N ASP A 167 12.35 11.49 -2.35
CA ASP A 167 12.14 12.92 -2.61
C ASP A 167 10.74 13.40 -2.18
N GLN A 168 9.77 12.48 -2.04
CA GLN A 168 8.38 12.79 -1.76
C GLN A 168 7.94 12.43 -0.33
N ALA A 169 8.59 11.44 0.29
CA ALA A 169 8.18 10.91 1.58
C ALA A 169 9.34 10.43 2.44
N ASP A 170 9.13 10.48 3.75
CA ASP A 170 9.96 9.84 4.75
C ASP A 170 9.60 8.34 4.82
N LEU A 171 10.61 7.47 4.86
CA LEU A 171 10.38 6.08 5.25
C LEU A 171 10.11 6.03 6.76
N VAL A 172 8.88 5.69 7.14
CA VAL A 172 8.52 5.39 8.54
C VAL A 172 9.14 4.04 8.92
N GLY A 173 9.03 3.06 8.04
CA GLY A 173 9.69 1.78 8.14
C GLY A 173 9.16 0.79 7.12
N ALA A 174 9.83 -0.34 6.99
CA ALA A 174 9.41 -1.47 6.18
C ALA A 174 9.57 -2.78 6.96
N VAL A 175 8.75 -3.78 6.62
CA VAL A 175 8.83 -5.14 7.16
C VAL A 175 8.77 -6.12 5.98
N ARG A 176 9.77 -7.00 5.88
CA ARG A 176 9.86 -8.02 4.82
C ARG A 176 9.24 -9.33 5.29
N LEU A 177 8.30 -9.83 4.49
CA LEU A 177 7.47 -10.98 4.76
C LEU A 177 8.04 -12.23 4.07
N PRO A 178 7.87 -13.44 4.68
CA PRO A 178 8.20 -14.70 4.04
C PRO A 178 7.47 -14.93 2.72
N GLY A 179 8.14 -15.57 1.77
CA GLY A 179 7.49 -16.06 0.56
C GLY A 179 6.37 -17.04 0.90
N GLY A 180 5.22 -16.89 0.24
CA GLY A 180 4.08 -17.79 0.35
C GLY A 180 3.18 -17.54 1.56
N ILE A 181 3.42 -16.48 2.34
CA ILE A 181 2.58 -16.15 3.49
C ILE A 181 1.20 -15.62 3.10
N GLN A 182 1.11 -14.94 1.96
CA GLN A 182 -0.15 -14.42 1.41
C GLN A 182 -0.96 -15.53 0.75
N ARG A 183 -0.28 -16.34 -0.08
CA ARG A 183 -0.85 -17.49 -0.78
C ARG A 183 0.13 -18.66 -0.72
N ASN A 184 -0.33 -19.78 -0.20
CA ASN A 184 0.47 -21.01 -0.18
C ASN A 184 0.23 -21.83 -1.46
N VAL A 185 0.46 -21.20 -2.61
CA VAL A 185 0.36 -21.82 -3.95
C VAL A 185 1.68 -21.63 -4.68
N ALA A 186 2.08 -22.63 -5.47
CA ALA A 186 3.32 -22.56 -6.24
C ALA A 186 3.29 -21.38 -7.22
N GLY A 187 4.34 -20.57 -7.25
CA GLY A 187 4.37 -19.37 -8.08
C GLY A 187 3.78 -18.13 -7.40
N THR A 188 3.26 -18.23 -6.18
CA THR A 188 2.85 -17.08 -5.33
C THR A 188 3.71 -16.97 -4.07
N ASP A 189 4.96 -17.37 -4.19
CA ASP A 189 5.94 -17.53 -3.11
C ASP A 189 7.08 -16.49 -3.17
N THR A 190 6.81 -15.28 -3.68
CA THR A 190 7.76 -14.15 -3.64
C THR A 190 7.72 -13.49 -2.26
N ALA A 191 8.89 -13.12 -1.74
CA ALA A 191 8.98 -12.29 -0.54
C ALA A 191 8.42 -10.88 -0.82
N THR A 192 7.68 -10.33 0.12
CA THR A 192 7.01 -9.04 -0.04
C THR A 192 7.35 -8.08 1.08
N ASP A 193 7.37 -6.79 0.76
CA ASP A 193 7.66 -5.74 1.72
C ASP A 193 6.38 -4.97 2.02
N LEU A 194 6.04 -4.83 3.31
CA LEU A 194 5.07 -3.85 3.79
C LEU A 194 5.82 -2.58 4.19
N ILE A 195 5.63 -1.52 3.43
CA ILE A 195 6.36 -0.25 3.50
C ILE A 195 5.41 0.82 4.00
N VAL A 196 5.79 1.56 5.04
CA VAL A 196 5.04 2.70 5.56
C VAL A 196 5.83 3.97 5.27
N LEU A 197 5.17 4.91 4.60
CA LEU A 197 5.73 6.18 4.16
C LEU A 197 4.93 7.33 4.76
N HIS A 198 5.61 8.39 5.16
CA HIS A 198 5.00 9.64 5.60
C HIS A 198 5.24 10.71 4.53
N ARG A 199 4.16 11.23 3.93
CA ARG A 199 4.26 12.21 2.84
C ARG A 199 4.80 13.53 3.38
N ALA A 200 5.96 13.95 2.90
CA ALA A 200 6.61 15.15 3.41
C ALA A 200 5.77 16.41 3.15
N PRO A 201 5.72 17.36 4.10
CA PRO A 201 5.10 18.66 3.87
C PRO A 201 5.77 19.45 2.74
N PRO A 202 5.03 20.29 1.99
CA PRO A 202 5.62 21.11 0.94
C PRO A 202 6.75 21.99 1.49
N GLY A 203 7.90 21.96 0.84
CA GLY A 203 9.08 22.74 1.24
C GLY A 203 9.93 22.12 2.35
N GLN A 204 9.55 20.96 2.90
CA GLN A 204 10.44 20.15 3.72
C GLN A 204 11.03 19.04 2.87
N ARG A 205 12.35 18.83 2.95
CA ARG A 205 12.97 17.62 2.40
C ARG A 205 12.69 16.47 3.36
N PRO A 206 12.35 15.28 2.85
CA PRO A 206 12.26 14.10 3.69
C PRO A 206 13.52 13.91 4.56
N ARG A 207 13.30 13.64 5.84
CA ARG A 207 14.29 13.25 6.84
C ARG A 207 14.68 11.81 6.54
N ARG A 208 15.93 11.61 6.14
CA ARG A 208 16.48 10.31 5.71
C ARG A 208 16.33 9.23 6.79
N ILE A 209 15.78 8.09 6.38
CA ILE A 209 16.33 6.76 6.68
C ILE A 209 16.92 6.28 5.35
N GLU A 210 18.16 5.78 5.33
CA GLU A 210 18.78 5.27 4.10
C GLU A 210 18.03 4.01 3.66
N PHE A 211 17.25 4.12 2.59
CA PHE A 211 16.67 2.97 1.89
C PHE A 211 16.89 3.06 0.38
N THR A 212 17.58 4.09 -0.12
CA THR A 212 17.77 4.23 -1.57
C THR A 212 18.82 3.27 -2.11
N ASP A 213 19.76 2.86 -1.28
CA ASP A 213 20.91 2.05 -1.67
C ASP A 213 20.72 0.58 -1.29
N THR A 214 21.50 -0.30 -1.92
CA THR A 214 21.54 -1.73 -1.63
C THR A 214 22.96 -2.16 -1.23
N THR A 215 23.05 -3.10 -0.30
CA THR A 215 24.29 -3.78 0.10
C THR A 215 24.37 -5.15 -0.57
N PRO A 216 25.52 -5.55 -1.14
CA PRO A 216 25.74 -6.91 -1.59
C PRO A 216 25.89 -7.87 -0.39
N ILE A 217 25.04 -8.90 -0.32
CA ILE A 217 25.12 -9.96 0.67
C ILE A 217 25.54 -11.28 0.01
N PHE A 218 26.21 -12.15 0.77
CA PHE A 218 26.73 -13.43 0.27
C PHE A 218 25.97 -14.59 0.89
N ILE A 219 25.20 -15.32 0.06
CA ILE A 219 24.45 -16.50 0.45
C ILE A 219 24.86 -17.65 -0.46
N GLU A 220 25.28 -18.78 0.10
CA GLU A 220 25.71 -19.99 -0.62
C GLU A 220 26.63 -19.73 -1.84
N GLY A 221 27.56 -18.78 -1.72
CA GLY A 221 28.50 -18.43 -2.79
C GLY A 221 27.92 -17.59 -3.93
N ARG A 222 26.68 -17.08 -3.77
CA ARG A 222 26.05 -16.09 -4.67
C ARG A 222 25.98 -14.73 -4.01
N ILE A 223 26.03 -13.69 -4.83
CA ILE A 223 25.82 -12.31 -4.41
C ILE A 223 24.36 -11.96 -4.67
N LEU A 224 23.66 -11.55 -3.61
CA LEU A 224 22.34 -10.91 -3.71
C LEU A 224 22.46 -9.44 -3.34
N LEU A 225 21.52 -8.61 -3.81
CA LEU A 225 21.38 -7.24 -3.35
C LEU A 225 20.26 -7.19 -2.31
N LEU A 226 20.57 -6.61 -1.16
CA LEU A 226 19.63 -6.35 -0.09
C LEU A 226 19.53 -4.85 0.13
N ASN A 227 18.34 -4.31 0.24
CA ASN A 227 18.17 -2.91 0.62
C ASN A 227 18.91 -2.59 1.93
N THR A 228 19.64 -1.47 1.94
CA THR A 228 20.41 -1.00 3.12
C THR A 228 19.54 -0.88 4.38
N TYR A 229 18.26 -0.53 4.24
CA TYR A 229 17.32 -0.52 5.36
C TYR A 229 17.23 -1.87 6.08
N PHE A 230 17.14 -2.98 5.34
CA PHE A 230 17.03 -4.33 5.91
C PHE A 230 18.38 -4.88 6.37
N ASP A 231 19.48 -4.46 5.74
CA ASP A 231 20.84 -4.77 6.20
C ASP A 231 21.12 -4.14 7.58
N GLU A 232 20.68 -2.90 7.79
CA GLU A 232 20.79 -2.21 9.08
C GLU A 232 19.72 -2.64 10.10
N ARG A 233 18.60 -3.22 9.63
CA ARG A 233 17.47 -3.63 10.46
C ARG A 233 17.03 -5.06 10.14
N PRO A 234 17.89 -6.05 10.41
CA PRO A 234 17.59 -7.46 10.11
C PRO A 234 16.38 -7.98 10.87
N ASP A 235 16.04 -7.41 12.03
CA ASP A 235 14.85 -7.77 12.82
C ASP A 235 13.52 -7.46 12.10
N TYR A 236 13.54 -6.62 11.05
CA TYR A 236 12.38 -6.37 10.19
C TYR A 236 12.32 -7.28 8.97
N VAL A 237 13.22 -8.25 8.84
CA VAL A 237 13.07 -9.38 7.93
C VAL A 237 12.50 -10.55 8.73
N LEU A 238 11.22 -10.89 8.50
CA LEU A 238 10.50 -11.86 9.31
C LEU A 238 10.84 -13.30 8.91
N GLY A 239 12.10 -13.69 9.04
CA GLY A 239 12.59 -15.00 8.67
C GLY A 239 14.04 -14.98 8.24
N GLN A 240 14.46 -16.06 7.60
CA GLN A 240 15.80 -16.20 7.05
C GLN A 240 15.80 -15.89 5.55
N ILE A 241 16.68 -14.98 5.15
CA ILE A 241 16.97 -14.70 3.74
C ILE A 241 17.66 -15.94 3.14
N ASP A 242 17.17 -16.36 1.97
CA ASP A 242 17.71 -17.46 1.19
C ASP A 242 17.70 -17.14 -0.31
N ILE A 243 18.36 -17.97 -1.11
CA ILE A 243 18.32 -17.88 -2.57
C ILE A 243 17.00 -18.46 -3.06
N ASP A 244 16.29 -17.72 -3.89
CA ASP A 244 15.20 -18.27 -4.66
C ASP A 244 15.74 -19.08 -5.86
N PRO A 245 15.57 -20.41 -5.89
CA PRO A 245 16.17 -21.25 -6.94
C PRO A 245 15.52 -21.07 -8.32
N ARG A 246 14.36 -20.39 -8.40
CA ARG A 246 13.59 -20.21 -9.64
C ARG A 246 13.87 -18.89 -10.35
N THR A 247 14.48 -17.94 -9.64
CA THR A 247 14.89 -16.64 -10.17
C THR A 247 16.41 -16.61 -10.32
N SER A 248 16.91 -15.62 -11.04
CA SER A 248 18.34 -15.50 -11.35
C SER A 248 18.78 -14.05 -11.22
N GLY A 249 20.06 -13.87 -10.89
CA GLY A 249 20.65 -12.55 -10.75
C GLY A 249 20.65 -12.06 -9.30
N PRO A 250 21.02 -10.78 -9.08
CA PRO A 250 21.20 -10.23 -7.74
C PRO A 250 19.91 -10.19 -6.90
N ASN A 251 18.75 -10.25 -7.53
CA ASN A 251 17.44 -10.22 -6.85
C ASN A 251 16.84 -11.61 -6.65
N ALA A 252 17.62 -12.69 -6.82
CA ALA A 252 17.15 -14.05 -6.61
C ALA A 252 17.01 -14.38 -5.10
N MET A 253 16.14 -13.64 -4.41
CA MET A 253 15.96 -13.67 -2.97
C MET A 253 14.59 -14.25 -2.60
N THR A 254 14.56 -15.01 -1.52
CA THR A 254 13.33 -15.33 -0.80
C THR A 254 13.55 -15.19 0.70
N VAL A 255 12.47 -15.19 1.47
CA VAL A 255 12.51 -15.25 2.92
C VAL A 255 11.71 -16.47 3.37
N THR A 256 12.29 -17.26 4.26
CA THR A 256 11.66 -18.47 4.82
C THR A 256 11.47 -18.31 6.32
N ALA A 257 10.32 -18.76 6.83
CA ALA A 257 10.00 -18.72 8.25
C ALA A 257 9.02 -19.83 8.64
N ASP A 258 8.83 -20.09 9.94
CA ASP A 258 7.73 -20.92 10.42
C ASP A 258 6.42 -20.12 10.30
N PRO A 259 5.45 -20.53 9.45
CA PRO A 259 4.20 -19.79 9.28
C PRO A 259 3.38 -19.64 10.57
N ARG A 260 3.65 -20.47 11.60
CA ARG A 260 2.98 -20.39 12.91
C ARG A 260 3.46 -19.22 13.76
N GLN A 261 4.65 -18.69 13.49
CA GLN A 261 5.20 -17.53 14.21
C GLN A 261 4.87 -16.21 13.50
N PHE A 262 4.49 -16.27 12.23
CA PHE A 262 4.28 -15.08 11.39
C PHE A 262 3.43 -13.98 12.05
N GLU A 263 2.26 -14.33 12.60
CA GLU A 263 1.37 -13.33 13.22
C GLU A 263 2.04 -12.61 14.40
N ALA A 264 2.72 -13.37 15.27
CA ALA A 264 3.40 -12.82 16.43
C ALA A 264 4.58 -11.93 16.00
N ASP A 265 5.39 -12.40 15.06
CA ASP A 265 6.56 -11.68 14.55
C ASP A 265 6.15 -10.42 13.77
N PHE A 266 5.13 -10.51 12.93
CA PHE A 266 4.58 -9.38 12.17
C PHE A 266 3.98 -8.33 13.10
N GLY A 267 3.20 -8.76 14.09
CA GLY A 267 2.64 -7.86 15.09
C GLY A 267 3.72 -7.14 15.91
N ALA A 268 4.75 -7.87 16.36
CA ALA A 268 5.86 -7.30 17.12
C ALA A 268 6.68 -6.31 16.28
N ALA A 269 6.98 -6.65 15.03
CA ALA A 269 7.71 -5.78 14.11
C ALA A 269 6.97 -4.46 13.85
N LEU A 270 5.65 -4.52 13.58
CA LEU A 270 4.86 -3.31 13.36
C LEU A 270 4.67 -2.46 14.62
N ASP A 271 4.52 -3.09 15.79
CA ASP A 271 4.44 -2.37 17.06
C ASP A 271 5.75 -1.62 17.36
N ASP A 272 6.90 -2.28 17.17
CA ASP A 272 8.22 -1.68 17.36
C ASP A 272 8.47 -0.55 16.35
N MET A 273 8.23 -0.80 15.06
CA MET A 273 8.36 0.20 13.98
C MET A 273 7.53 1.44 14.27
N ALA A 274 6.25 1.27 14.63
CA ALA A 274 5.36 2.38 14.92
C ALA A 274 5.79 3.16 16.17
N THR A 275 6.22 2.45 17.23
CA THR A 275 6.68 3.09 18.47
C THR A 275 7.97 3.87 18.24
N THR A 276 8.92 3.32 17.49
CA THR A 276 10.19 3.97 17.15
C THR A 276 9.97 5.20 16.30
N SER A 277 9.20 5.09 15.22
CA SER A 277 8.87 6.20 14.34
C SER A 277 8.14 7.33 15.06
N ARG A 278 7.25 6.99 16.00
CA ARG A 278 6.57 7.98 16.83
C ARG A 278 7.54 8.80 17.68
N ARG A 279 8.58 8.18 18.25
CA ARG A 279 9.63 8.89 19.01
C ARG A 279 10.46 9.81 18.11
N GLU A 280 10.65 9.43 16.86
CA GLU A 280 11.40 10.19 15.85
C GLU A 280 10.57 11.31 15.19
N GLY A 281 9.27 11.37 15.50
CA GLY A 281 8.35 12.37 14.98
C GLY A 281 7.86 12.10 13.55
N LEU A 282 8.06 10.88 13.05
CA LEU A 282 7.49 10.38 11.79
C LEU A 282 6.07 9.87 12.04
N VAL A 283 5.18 10.80 12.42
CA VAL A 283 3.79 10.53 12.79
C VAL A 283 2.84 11.17 11.81
N TYR A 284 1.61 10.65 11.74
CA TYR A 284 0.55 11.29 10.98
C TYR A 284 0.32 12.70 11.53
N SER A 285 0.30 13.68 10.64
CA SER A 285 0.03 15.07 10.97
C SER A 285 -1.17 15.56 10.17
N ALA A 286 -2.36 15.49 10.78
CA ALA A 286 -3.54 16.11 10.23
C ALA A 286 -3.24 17.60 10.02
N ARG A 287 -3.30 18.07 8.78
CA ARG A 287 -3.08 19.48 8.46
C ARG A 287 -4.06 20.30 9.30
N THR A 288 -3.56 21.07 10.27
CA THR A 288 -4.29 22.26 10.71
C THR A 288 -4.40 23.12 9.45
N ARG A 289 -5.62 23.56 9.06
CA ARG A 289 -5.78 24.51 7.95
C ARG A 289 -4.66 25.55 8.07
N SER A 290 -3.88 25.71 7.00
CA SER A 290 -2.83 26.72 6.91
C SER A 290 -3.31 27.96 7.63
N GLY A 291 -2.57 28.38 8.66
CA GLY A 291 -2.86 29.58 9.39
C GLY A 291 -3.11 30.71 8.41
N VAL A 292 -4.30 31.30 8.49
CA VAL A 292 -4.34 32.75 8.42
C VAL A 292 -3.29 33.19 9.46
N LEU A 293 -2.23 33.85 9.00
CA LEU A 293 -1.37 34.58 9.91
C LEU A 293 -2.30 35.49 10.71
N ASP A 294 -2.54 35.17 11.98
CA ASP A 294 -3.08 36.12 12.94
C ASP A 294 -2.03 37.22 13.07
N ILE A 295 -2.14 38.22 12.21
CA ILE A 295 -1.48 39.51 12.39
C ILE A 295 -2.29 40.19 13.49
N PRO A 296 -1.73 40.45 14.69
CA PRO A 296 -2.45 41.20 15.70
C PRO A 296 -2.70 42.62 15.19
N GLY A 297 -3.95 42.97 14.91
CA GLY A 297 -4.35 44.37 14.66
C GLY A 297 -5.27 44.67 13.46
N SER A 298 -5.86 43.70 12.75
CA SER A 298 -6.73 44.00 11.60
C SER A 298 -8.24 44.03 11.91
N GLU A 299 -8.64 44.46 13.11
CA GLU A 299 -10.02 44.85 13.40
C GLU A 299 -10.16 46.37 13.38
N GLN A 300 -10.11 46.95 12.19
CA GLN A 300 -10.73 48.21 11.82
C GLN A 300 -10.52 48.40 10.31
N LEU A 301 -11.55 48.88 9.62
CA LEU A 301 -11.63 49.15 8.16
C LEU A 301 -12.17 48.00 7.29
N ASN A 302 -13.47 47.70 7.40
CA ASN A 302 -14.44 48.20 6.42
C ASN A 302 -15.85 47.68 6.71
N ALA A 303 -16.58 48.49 7.48
CA ALA A 303 -18.03 48.56 7.37
C ALA A 303 -18.38 49.30 6.08
N GLY A 304 -19.30 48.75 5.28
CA GLY A 304 -19.96 49.49 4.21
C GLY A 304 -20.23 48.67 2.96
N GLY A 305 -21.46 48.21 2.79
CA GLY A 305 -21.90 47.64 1.52
C GLY A 305 -23.07 46.67 1.62
N ALA A 306 -24.20 47.14 2.14
CA ALA A 306 -25.46 46.42 2.02
C ALA A 306 -25.85 46.30 0.54
N ASN A 307 -26.16 45.10 0.06
CA ASN A 307 -27.18 44.99 -0.97
C ASN A 307 -28.00 43.70 -0.87
N ARG A 308 -29.30 43.89 -1.08
CA ARG A 308 -30.42 42.99 -0.82
C ARG A 308 -30.60 41.98 -1.95
N ALA A 309 -30.93 40.74 -1.61
CA ALA A 309 -31.81 39.90 -2.42
C ALA A 309 -32.71 39.07 -1.48
N ARG A 310 -34.03 39.22 -1.64
CA ARG A 310 -35.08 38.45 -0.93
C ARG A 310 -35.36 37.13 -1.65
N PRO A 311 -35.97 36.13 -0.97
CA PRO A 311 -36.11 34.76 -1.45
C PRO A 311 -37.44 34.51 -2.16
N LEU A 312 -37.49 33.45 -2.98
CA LEU A 312 -38.73 32.84 -3.48
C LEU A 312 -38.82 31.38 -3.02
N ALA A 313 -39.82 31.12 -2.19
CA ALA A 313 -40.51 29.82 -2.00
C ALA A 313 -41.48 29.63 -3.20
N ARG A 314 -42.02 28.47 -3.59
CA ARG A 314 -42.16 27.06 -3.18
C ARG A 314 -42.49 26.32 -4.51
N ASP A 315 -42.31 25.00 -4.64
CA ASP A 315 -43.45 24.08 -4.53
C ASP A 315 -42.97 22.62 -4.50
N ARG A 316 -43.72 21.82 -3.75
CA ARG A 316 -43.64 20.35 -3.66
C ARG A 316 -44.38 19.74 -4.84
N GLU A 317 -43.87 18.64 -5.37
CA GLU A 317 -44.70 17.48 -5.69
C GLU A 317 -43.88 16.19 -5.61
N SER A 318 -44.53 15.20 -5.04
CA SER A 318 -44.07 13.86 -4.67
C SER A 318 -44.27 12.89 -5.83
N GLU A 319 -43.29 12.02 -6.09
CA GLU A 319 -43.61 10.71 -6.68
C GLU A 319 -42.64 9.64 -6.17
N THR A 320 -43.24 8.70 -5.44
CA THR A 320 -42.71 7.41 -5.00
C THR A 320 -42.46 6.50 -6.20
N ARG A 321 -41.26 5.96 -6.34
CA ARG A 321 -41.03 4.68 -7.01
C ARG A 321 -40.03 3.85 -6.22
N GLU A 322 -40.56 2.80 -5.61
CA GLU A 322 -39.79 1.63 -5.19
C GLU A 322 -39.04 1.07 -6.41
N SER A 323 -37.76 0.78 -6.27
CA SER A 323 -37.02 -0.07 -7.19
C SER A 323 -36.24 -1.09 -6.37
N GLU A 324 -36.61 -2.35 -6.57
CA GLU A 324 -35.95 -3.54 -6.03
C GLU A 324 -34.48 -3.61 -6.50
N PRO A 325 -33.59 -4.28 -5.74
CA PRO A 325 -32.19 -4.37 -6.12
C PRO A 325 -32.01 -5.32 -7.31
N VAL A 326 -31.42 -4.80 -8.39
CA VAL A 326 -30.89 -5.60 -9.49
C VAL A 326 -29.70 -6.39 -8.94
N VAL A 327 -29.88 -7.71 -8.83
CA VAL A 327 -28.77 -8.66 -8.67
C VAL A 327 -28.11 -8.78 -10.03
N ASP A 328 -26.98 -8.09 -10.20
CA ASP A 328 -26.11 -8.29 -11.35
C ASP A 328 -25.16 -9.45 -11.03
N GLU A 329 -25.50 -10.63 -11.55
CA GLU A 329 -24.59 -11.76 -11.59
C GLU A 329 -23.55 -11.52 -12.70
N ASN A 330 -22.27 -11.72 -12.33
CA ASN A 330 -21.07 -11.78 -13.17
C ASN A 330 -20.24 -10.47 -13.27
N PRO A 331 -19.21 -10.27 -12.42
CA PRO A 331 -18.22 -9.25 -12.70
C PRO A 331 -17.38 -9.71 -13.89
N GLU A 332 -17.44 -8.93 -14.97
CA GLU A 332 -16.59 -9.08 -16.14
C GLU A 332 -15.12 -9.25 -15.72
N ARG A 333 -14.46 -10.28 -16.29
CA ARG A 333 -13.03 -10.52 -16.13
C ARG A 333 -12.28 -9.29 -16.63
N PRO A 334 -11.31 -8.73 -15.88
CA PRO A 334 -10.47 -7.67 -16.42
C PRO A 334 -9.71 -8.19 -17.64
N GLU A 335 -9.85 -7.51 -18.78
CA GLU A 335 -9.07 -7.81 -19.97
C GLU A 335 -7.58 -7.63 -19.65
N LEU A 336 -6.79 -8.66 -19.96
CA LEU A 336 -5.34 -8.75 -19.81
C LEU A 336 -4.55 -7.80 -20.74
N GLY A 337 -5.16 -6.68 -21.18
CA GLY A 337 -4.64 -5.82 -22.26
C GLY A 337 -3.30 -5.12 -21.98
N LEU A 338 -2.66 -5.37 -20.83
CA LEU A 338 -1.33 -4.87 -20.49
C LEU A 338 -0.38 -5.97 -19.97
N TRP A 339 -0.76 -7.25 -20.08
CA TRP A 339 0.06 -8.43 -19.75
C TRP A 339 0.34 -9.25 -21.00
#